data_AF-A0A165HH98-F1
#
_entry.id   AF-A0A165HH98-F1
#
_cell.length_a   1.000
_cell.length_b   1.000
_cell.length_c   1.000
_cell.angle_alpha   90.00
_cell.angle_beta   90.00
_cell.angle_gamma   90.00
#
_symmetry.space_group_name_H-M   'P 1'
#
loop_
_entity.id
_entity.type
_entity.pdbx_description
1 polymer ?
#
loop_
_entity_poly.entity_id
_entity_poly.type
_entity_poly.pdbx_seq_one_letter_code
_entity_poly.pdbx_strand_id
1 'polypeptide(L)'
;MAGGTAVLGGVVAGPVLLVMGYLAAGKSEEALTKARAHSAQLDEAAEQLENARIALDAIDLRSQEIAWVLDALDERFQGAASRVSRMLGRVRREREAVYLDKGKPVPASLVTRKVEYAKLTEKDQNSFNMMIALGSALYQVAKIEIIDKQGRVTKKSEKIVGEMQQLLEHV
;
A
#
# COMPACT_ATOMS: atom_id res chain seq x y z
N MET A 1 16.83 3.15 3.72
CA MET A 1 17.14 1.71 3.70
C MET A 1 18.05 1.30 4.87
N ALA A 2 17.62 1.54 6.12
CA ALA A 2 18.35 1.13 7.33
C ALA A 2 17.46 0.35 8.32
N GLY A 3 16.23 0.01 7.92
CA GLY A 3 15.26 -0.66 8.81
C GLY A 3 15.34 -2.19 8.79
N GLY A 4 15.77 -2.79 7.68
CA GLY A 4 15.70 -4.26 7.50
C GLY A 4 16.57 -5.05 8.50
N THR A 5 17.76 -4.54 8.84
CA THR A 5 18.63 -5.17 9.83
C THR A 5 18.25 -4.83 11.27
N ALA A 6 17.69 -3.63 11.51
CA ALA A 6 17.22 -3.21 12.83
C ALA A 6 15.97 -3.99 13.29
N VAL A 7 15.07 -4.29 12.35
CA VAL A 7 13.84 -5.05 12.59
C VAL A 7 14.13 -6.50 12.98
N LEU A 8 15.06 -7.18 12.29
CA LEU A 8 15.50 -8.52 12.66
C LEU A 8 16.37 -8.53 13.93
N GLY A 9 17.16 -7.47 14.16
CA GLY A 9 18.00 -7.33 15.34
C GLY A 9 17.23 -7.24 16.67
N GLY A 10 15.92 -6.97 16.63
CA GLY A 10 15.07 -6.98 17.82
C GLY A 10 14.54 -8.36 18.24
N VAL A 11 14.59 -9.36 17.35
CA VAL A 11 13.92 -10.67 17.55
C VAL A 11 14.91 -11.79 17.86
N VAL A 12 16.18 -11.66 17.46
CA VAL A 12 17.16 -12.75 17.50
C VAL A 12 18.36 -12.39 18.41
N ALA A 13 18.70 -13.24 19.37
CA ALA A 13 19.81 -13.01 20.30
C ALA A 13 21.19 -13.27 19.66
N GLY A 14 22.22 -12.64 20.24
CA GLY A 14 23.62 -12.73 19.80
C GLY A 14 24.16 -14.15 19.57
N PRO A 15 23.87 -15.14 20.45
CA PRO A 15 24.31 -16.53 20.23
C PRO A 15 23.74 -17.16 18.94
N VAL A 16 22.47 -16.88 18.62
CA VAL A 16 21.81 -17.37 17.40
C VAL A 16 22.45 -16.78 16.16
N LEU A 17 22.68 -15.46 16.17
CA LEU A 17 23.35 -14.75 15.08
C LEU A 17 24.76 -15.32 14.82
N LEU A 18 25.45 -15.71 15.88
CA LEU A 18 26.80 -16.26 15.81
C LEU A 18 26.80 -17.68 15.19
N VAL A 19 25.86 -18.54 15.58
CA VAL A 19 25.68 -19.87 14.96
C VAL A 19 25.27 -19.74 13.50
N MET A 20 24.32 -18.86 13.18
CA MET A 20 23.90 -18.57 11.79
C MET A 20 25.06 -18.03 10.95
N GLY A 21 25.92 -17.19 11.53
CA GLY A 21 27.12 -16.70 10.85
C GLY A 21 28.08 -17.82 10.45
N TYR A 22 28.30 -18.80 11.34
CA TYR A 22 29.11 -19.98 11.00
C TYR A 22 28.47 -20.86 9.93
N LEU A 23 27.15 -21.06 9.97
CA LEU A 23 26.43 -21.82 8.95
C LEU A 23 26.50 -21.13 7.58
N ALA A 24 26.25 -19.82 7.53
CA ALA A 24 26.35 -19.03 6.30
C ALA A 24 27.77 -19.01 5.72
N ALA A 25 28.79 -19.11 6.58
CA ALA A 25 30.20 -19.23 6.17
C ALA A 25 30.63 -20.67 5.80
N GLY A 26 29.72 -21.65 5.83
CA GLY A 26 30.02 -23.06 5.55
C GLY A 26 30.84 -23.76 6.63
N LYS A 27 30.91 -23.21 7.84
CA LYS A 27 31.71 -23.72 8.96
C LYS A 27 30.87 -24.59 9.90
N SER A 28 30.37 -25.71 9.37
CA SER A 28 29.45 -26.61 10.07
C SER A 28 30.03 -27.27 11.33
N GLU A 29 31.33 -27.57 11.39
CA GLU A 29 31.97 -28.10 12.61
C GLU A 29 32.10 -27.05 13.73
N GLU A 30 32.48 -25.82 13.40
CA GLU A 30 32.50 -24.71 14.37
C GLU A 30 31.09 -24.39 14.85
N ALA A 31 30.10 -24.42 13.94
CA ALA A 31 28.69 -24.30 14.27
C ALA A 31 28.25 -25.41 15.25
N LEU A 32 28.55 -26.68 14.95
CA LEU A 32 28.22 -27.81 15.82
C LEU A 32 28.92 -27.75 17.19
N THR A 33 30.16 -27.25 17.22
CA THR A 33 30.92 -27.10 18.47
C THR A 33 30.30 -26.02 19.35
N LYS A 34 29.98 -24.86 18.78
CA LYS A 34 29.26 -23.79 19.50
C LYS A 34 27.89 -24.25 19.95
N ALA A 35 27.21 -25.01 19.11
CA ALA A 35 25.93 -25.61 19.40
C ALA A 35 26.02 -26.52 20.65
N ARG A 36 26.93 -27.48 20.68
CA ARG A 36 27.07 -28.42 21.81
C ARG A 36 27.54 -27.76 23.11
N ALA A 37 28.47 -26.81 23.03
CA ALA A 37 28.98 -26.10 24.21
C ALA A 37 27.90 -25.27 24.92
N HIS A 38 26.82 -24.94 24.20
CA HIS A 38 25.76 -24.07 24.68
C HIS A 38 24.37 -24.67 24.38
N SER A 39 24.14 -25.95 24.69
CA SER A 39 22.89 -26.65 24.36
C SER A 39 21.62 -25.94 24.86
N ALA A 40 21.64 -25.36 26.07
CA ALA A 40 20.51 -24.56 26.57
C ALA A 40 20.30 -23.27 25.74
N GLN A 41 21.38 -22.66 25.24
CA GLN A 41 21.31 -21.50 24.35
C GLN A 41 20.88 -21.89 22.93
N LEU A 42 21.07 -23.15 22.52
CA LEU A 42 20.51 -23.66 21.26
C LEU A 42 19.00 -23.85 21.33
N ASP A 43 18.48 -24.36 22.45
CA ASP A 43 17.03 -24.50 22.62
C ASP A 43 16.39 -23.10 22.59
N GLU A 44 17.00 -22.14 23.28
CA GLU A 44 16.64 -20.72 23.19
C GLU A 44 16.81 -20.17 21.75
N ALA A 45 17.87 -20.56 21.04
CA ALA A 45 18.10 -20.16 19.67
C ALA A 45 17.04 -20.70 18.70
N ALA A 46 16.65 -21.96 18.86
CA ALA A 46 15.63 -22.61 18.06
C ALA A 46 14.27 -21.95 18.31
N GLU A 47 13.94 -21.65 19.57
CA GLU A 47 12.73 -20.92 19.93
C GLU A 47 12.72 -19.51 19.32
N GLN A 48 13.84 -18.79 19.36
CA GLN A 48 13.97 -17.47 18.75
C GLN A 48 13.88 -17.52 17.22
N LEU A 49 14.44 -18.54 16.57
CA LEU A 49 14.32 -18.73 15.12
C LEU A 49 12.88 -19.04 14.72
N GLU A 50 12.16 -19.85 15.50
CA GLU A 50 10.74 -20.11 15.24
C GLU A 50 9.89 -18.85 15.45
N ASN A 51 10.15 -18.07 16.50
CA ASN A 51 9.51 -16.77 16.69
C ASN A 51 9.80 -15.80 15.54
N ALA A 52 11.04 -15.77 15.05
CA ALA A 52 11.42 -14.95 13.89
C ALA A 52 10.70 -15.40 12.62
N ARG A 53 10.55 -16.72 12.40
CA ARG A 53 9.77 -17.28 11.30
C ARG A 53 8.32 -16.83 11.37
N ILE A 54 7.65 -17.00 12.51
CA ILE A 54 6.26 -16.58 12.71
C ILE A 54 6.10 -15.08 12.43
N ALA A 55 7.04 -14.26 12.88
CA ALA A 55 7.02 -12.82 12.61
C ALA A 55 7.18 -12.51 11.12
N LEU A 56 8.10 -13.18 10.42
CA LEU A 56 8.30 -13.03 8.98
C LEU A 56 7.08 -13.47 8.17
N ASP A 57 6.45 -14.59 8.54
CA ASP A 57 5.21 -15.08 7.91
C ASP A 57 4.08 -14.06 8.08
N ALA A 58 3.95 -13.44 9.26
CA ALA A 58 2.96 -12.39 9.49
C ALA A 58 3.24 -11.11 8.67
N ILE A 59 4.49 -10.72 8.52
CA ILE A 59 4.91 -9.58 7.68
C ILE A 59 4.61 -9.86 6.22
N ASP A 60 4.94 -11.06 5.74
CA ASP A 60 4.69 -11.47 4.35
C ASP A 60 3.20 -11.44 4.04
N LEU A 61 2.38 -12.07 4.89
CA LEU A 61 0.92 -12.04 4.77
C LEU A 61 0.39 -10.61 4.71
N ARG A 62 0.78 -9.75 5.66
CA ARG A 62 0.32 -8.35 5.68
C ARG A 62 0.76 -7.59 4.43
N SER A 63 1.95 -7.86 3.92
CA SER A 63 2.49 -7.23 2.72
C SER A 63 1.68 -7.62 1.48
N GLN A 64 1.31 -8.90 1.36
CA GLN A 64 0.45 -9.40 0.28
C GLN A 64 -0.95 -8.79 0.35
N GLU A 65 -1.55 -8.69 1.54
CA GLU A 65 -2.86 -8.05 1.72
C GLU A 65 -2.85 -6.58 1.31
N ILE A 66 -1.81 -5.83 1.70
CA ILE A 66 -1.66 -4.42 1.31
C ILE A 66 -1.43 -4.27 -0.19
N ALA A 67 -0.59 -5.13 -0.79
CA ALA A 67 -0.37 -5.12 -2.23
C ALA A 67 -1.69 -5.35 -2.98
N TRP A 68 -2.48 -6.34 -2.56
CA TRP A 68 -3.79 -6.61 -3.14
C TRP A 68 -4.74 -5.41 -2.99
N VAL A 69 -4.81 -4.79 -1.81
CA VAL A 69 -5.64 -3.60 -1.58
C VAL A 69 -5.22 -2.44 -2.49
N LEU A 70 -3.91 -2.21 -2.64
CA LEU A 70 -3.38 -1.14 -3.50
C LEU A 70 -3.76 -1.38 -4.96
N ASP A 71 -3.57 -2.60 -5.48
CA ASP A 71 -3.93 -2.94 -6.86
C ASP A 71 -5.44 -2.78 -7.10
N ALA A 72 -6.27 -3.27 -6.17
CA ALA A 72 -7.72 -3.19 -6.27
C ALA A 72 -8.26 -1.76 -6.20
N LEU A 73 -7.62 -0.89 -5.41
CA LEU A 73 -7.94 0.53 -5.34
C LEU A 73 -7.46 1.27 -6.59
N ASP A 74 -6.28 0.93 -7.12
CA ASP A 74 -5.71 1.59 -8.30
C ASP A 74 -6.57 1.33 -9.54
N GLU A 75 -6.99 0.08 -9.76
CA GLU A 75 -7.89 -0.27 -10.86
C GLU A 75 -9.20 0.56 -10.80
N ARG A 76 -9.83 0.62 -9.62
CA ARG A 76 -11.05 1.41 -9.41
C ARG A 76 -10.81 2.91 -9.59
N PHE A 77 -9.68 3.42 -9.09
CA PHE A 77 -9.29 4.82 -9.24
C PHE A 77 -9.09 5.19 -10.71
N GLN A 78 -8.38 4.37 -11.48
CA GLN A 78 -8.20 4.57 -12.92
C GLN A 78 -9.55 4.58 -13.66
N GLY A 79 -10.47 3.69 -13.27
CA GLY A 79 -11.85 3.69 -13.77
C GLY A 79 -12.59 5.00 -13.47
N ALA A 80 -12.50 5.49 -12.22
CA ALA A 80 -13.11 6.75 -11.80
C ALA A 80 -12.48 7.96 -12.51
N ALA A 81 -11.16 8.01 -12.63
CA ALA A 81 -10.43 9.06 -13.35
C ALA A 81 -10.82 9.10 -14.82
N SER A 82 -10.95 7.92 -15.46
CA SER A 82 -11.42 7.81 -16.84
C SER A 82 -12.86 8.34 -17.01
N ARG A 83 -13.75 8.08 -16.03
CA ARG A 83 -15.12 8.64 -16.03
C ARG A 83 -15.09 10.16 -15.93
N VAL A 84 -14.29 10.71 -15.02
CA VAL A 84 -14.14 12.17 -14.86
C VAL A 84 -13.57 12.80 -16.14
N SER A 85 -12.54 12.23 -16.74
CA SER A 85 -11.97 12.72 -18.01
C SER A 85 -12.99 12.75 -19.15
N ARG A 86 -13.79 11.69 -19.31
CA ARG A 86 -14.88 11.65 -20.32
C ARG A 86 -15.94 12.70 -20.05
N MET A 87 -16.35 12.86 -18.80
CA MET A 87 -17.31 13.89 -18.38
C MET A 87 -16.78 15.29 -18.66
N LEU A 88 -15.53 15.59 -18.32
CA LEU A 88 -14.91 16.90 -18.62
C LEU A 88 -14.88 17.17 -20.12
N GLY A 89 -14.58 16.16 -20.94
CA GLY A 89 -14.67 16.25 -22.40
C GLY A 89 -16.09 16.58 -22.88
N ARG A 90 -17.12 15.93 -22.32
CA ARG A 90 -18.53 16.22 -22.62
C ARG A 90 -18.90 17.65 -22.23
N VAL A 91 -18.62 18.05 -21.00
CA VAL A 91 -18.95 19.39 -20.48
C VAL A 91 -18.27 20.50 -21.29
N ARG A 92 -17.05 20.27 -21.80
CA ARG A 92 -16.38 21.21 -22.70
C ARG A 92 -17.08 21.29 -24.05
N ARG A 93 -17.38 20.16 -24.69
CA ARG A 93 -18.10 20.10 -25.97
C ARG A 93 -19.48 20.77 -25.91
N GLU A 94 -20.24 20.53 -24.86
CA GLU A 94 -21.56 21.15 -24.64
C GLU A 94 -21.47 22.68 -24.56
N ARG A 95 -20.41 23.23 -23.95
CA ARG A 95 -20.18 24.69 -23.93
C ARG A 95 -19.87 25.25 -25.31
N GLU A 96 -19.06 24.54 -26.08
CA GLU A 96 -18.65 24.96 -27.43
C GLU A 96 -19.83 24.91 -28.41
N ALA A 97 -20.71 23.90 -28.27
CA ALA A 97 -21.92 23.74 -29.09
C ALA A 97 -22.81 24.99 -29.07
N VAL A 98 -22.92 25.69 -27.93
CA VAL A 98 -23.71 26.94 -27.81
C VAL A 98 -23.28 28.02 -28.82
N TYR A 99 -22.02 28.02 -29.24
CA TYR A 99 -21.49 28.93 -30.26
C TYR A 99 -21.59 28.32 -31.65
N LEU A 100 -21.15 27.07 -31.80
CA LEU A 100 -21.10 26.36 -33.08
C LEU A 100 -22.49 26.19 -33.70
N ASP A 101 -23.50 25.83 -32.91
CA ASP A 101 -24.88 25.67 -33.36
C ASP A 101 -25.50 26.98 -33.87
N LYS A 102 -24.93 28.12 -33.46
CA LYS A 102 -25.32 29.46 -33.92
C LYS A 102 -24.44 29.98 -35.06
N GLY A 103 -23.56 29.15 -35.61
CA GLY A 103 -22.58 29.53 -36.62
C GLY A 103 -21.54 30.56 -36.14
N LYS A 104 -21.34 30.69 -34.82
CA LYS A 104 -20.40 31.66 -34.23
C LYS A 104 -19.06 30.99 -33.93
N PRO A 105 -17.92 31.71 -34.07
CA PRO A 105 -16.63 31.18 -33.66
C PRO A 105 -16.59 30.95 -32.15
N VAL A 106 -15.93 29.87 -31.72
CA VAL A 106 -15.69 29.57 -30.30
C VAL A 106 -14.62 30.51 -29.75
N PRO A 107 -14.88 31.28 -28.67
CA PRO A 107 -13.88 32.16 -28.08
C PRO A 107 -12.69 31.37 -27.49
N ALA A 108 -11.46 31.82 -27.71
CA ALA A 108 -10.26 31.18 -27.15
C ALA A 108 -10.26 31.12 -25.60
N SER A 109 -10.88 32.10 -24.94
CA SER A 109 -11.05 32.13 -23.49
C SER A 109 -11.98 31.03 -22.95
N LEU A 110 -12.81 30.42 -23.81
CA LEU A 110 -13.71 29.33 -23.42
C LEU A 110 -12.93 28.04 -23.13
N VAL A 111 -11.82 27.81 -23.84
CA VAL A 111 -10.96 26.62 -23.71
C VAL A 111 -10.23 26.59 -22.37
N THR A 112 -9.80 27.76 -21.89
CA THR A 112 -9.09 27.90 -20.60
C THR A 112 -10.04 28.05 -19.42
N ARG A 113 -11.34 28.19 -19.67
CA ARG A 113 -12.35 28.36 -18.62
C ARG A 113 -12.44 27.10 -17.78
N LYS A 114 -12.18 27.25 -16.48
CA LYS A 114 -12.29 26.16 -15.51
C LYS A 114 -13.73 25.60 -15.47
N VAL A 115 -13.82 24.31 -15.16
CA VAL A 115 -15.12 23.67 -14.88
C VAL A 115 -15.48 23.97 -13.43
N GLU A 116 -16.62 24.64 -13.24
CA GLU A 116 -17.14 24.95 -11.91
C GLU A 116 -17.88 23.72 -11.36
N TYR A 117 -17.33 23.07 -10.34
CA TYR A 117 -17.88 21.84 -9.75
C TYR A 117 -19.35 21.99 -9.34
N ALA A 118 -19.71 23.11 -8.71
CA ALA A 118 -21.09 23.39 -8.26
C ALA A 118 -22.12 23.48 -9.40
N LYS A 119 -21.69 23.65 -10.64
CA LYS A 119 -22.55 23.69 -11.83
C LYS A 119 -22.68 22.35 -12.54
N LEU A 120 -21.99 21.33 -12.04
CA LEU A 120 -22.09 19.97 -12.58
C LEU A 120 -23.36 19.29 -12.10
N THR A 121 -23.87 18.35 -12.90
CA THR A 121 -24.98 17.48 -12.48
C THR A 121 -24.58 16.65 -11.26
N GLU A 122 -25.55 16.20 -10.46
CA GLU A 122 -25.26 15.32 -9.31
C GLU A 122 -24.47 14.07 -9.72
N LYS A 123 -24.79 13.48 -10.88
CA LYS A 123 -24.06 12.34 -11.43
C LYS A 123 -22.57 12.65 -11.68
N ASP A 124 -22.29 13.82 -12.24
CA ASP A 124 -20.91 14.25 -12.54
C ASP A 124 -20.16 14.61 -11.25
N GLN A 125 -20.84 15.24 -10.29
CA GLN A 125 -20.32 15.52 -8.96
C GLN A 125 -19.96 14.22 -8.22
N ASN A 126 -20.84 13.23 -8.24
CA ASN A 126 -20.60 11.90 -7.67
C ASN A 126 -19.40 11.20 -8.32
N SER A 127 -19.20 11.38 -9.63
CA SER A 127 -18.03 10.82 -10.32
C SER A 127 -16.70 11.42 -9.82
N PHE A 128 -16.69 12.72 -9.54
CA PHE A 128 -15.55 13.40 -8.92
C PHE A 128 -15.31 12.95 -7.48
N ASN A 129 -16.36 12.92 -6.67
CA ASN A 129 -16.26 12.47 -5.28
C ASN A 129 -15.72 11.05 -5.20
N MET A 130 -16.15 10.18 -6.11
CA MET A 130 -15.67 8.81 -6.18
C MET A 130 -14.17 8.74 -6.49
N MET A 131 -13.72 9.49 -7.50
CA MET A 131 -12.30 9.57 -7.85
C MET A 131 -11.46 10.09 -6.67
N ILE A 132 -11.94 11.11 -5.96
CA ILE A 132 -11.26 11.68 -4.79
C ILE A 132 -11.21 10.68 -3.64
N ALA A 133 -12.32 9.99 -3.35
CA ALA A 133 -12.39 8.99 -2.29
C ALA A 133 -11.39 7.85 -2.55
N LEU A 134 -11.39 7.29 -3.76
CA LEU A 134 -10.45 6.24 -4.16
C LEU A 134 -8.99 6.71 -4.12
N GLY A 135 -8.70 7.92 -4.61
CA GLY A 135 -7.35 8.49 -4.54
C GLY A 135 -6.88 8.76 -3.11
N SER A 136 -7.80 9.14 -2.22
CA SER A 136 -7.51 9.33 -0.79
C SER A 136 -7.24 8.00 -0.10
N ALA A 137 -8.02 6.97 -0.42
CA ALA A 137 -7.81 5.61 0.06
C ALA A 137 -6.44 5.06 -0.38
N LEU A 138 -6.10 5.18 -1.66
CA LEU A 138 -4.77 4.81 -2.18
C LEU A 138 -3.64 5.49 -1.40
N TYR A 139 -3.76 6.80 -1.20
CA TYR A 139 -2.76 7.57 -0.46
C TYR A 139 -2.64 7.12 1.01
N GLN A 140 -3.75 6.82 1.67
CA GLN A 140 -3.73 6.33 3.05
C GLN A 140 -3.07 4.96 3.17
N VAL A 141 -3.40 4.02 2.29
CA VAL A 141 -2.80 2.68 2.27
C VAL A 141 -1.32 2.76 1.93
N ALA A 142 -0.93 3.55 0.92
CA ALA A 142 0.47 3.69 0.51
C ALA A 142 1.38 4.29 1.59
N LYS A 143 0.80 5.01 2.56
CA LYS A 143 1.53 5.61 3.69
C LYS A 143 1.50 4.79 4.98
N ILE A 144 0.84 3.63 4.99
CA ILE A 144 0.71 2.86 6.21
C ILE A 144 2.04 2.22 6.59
N GLU A 145 2.41 2.35 7.87
CA GLU A 145 3.52 1.60 8.43
C GLU A 145 3.08 0.15 8.63
N ILE A 146 3.61 -0.77 7.82
CA ILE A 146 3.32 -2.20 7.92
C ILE A 146 3.89 -2.79 9.21
N ILE A 147 5.06 -2.30 9.63
CA ILE A 147 5.86 -2.86 10.72
C ILE A 147 6.18 -1.74 11.73
N ASP A 148 6.12 -2.05 13.03
CA ASP A 148 6.56 -1.17 14.11
C ASP A 148 8.09 -1.15 14.26
N LYS A 149 8.59 -0.33 15.19
CA LYS A 149 10.04 -0.23 15.47
C LYS A 149 10.64 -1.51 16.06
N GLN A 150 9.80 -2.43 16.52
CA GLN A 150 10.18 -3.73 17.09
C GLN A 150 10.08 -4.87 16.07
N GLY A 151 9.75 -4.58 14.81
CA GLY A 151 9.63 -5.61 13.79
C GLY A 151 8.31 -6.35 13.75
N ARG A 152 7.29 -5.88 14.47
CA ARG A 152 5.97 -6.51 14.52
C ARG A 152 5.01 -5.84 13.56
N VAL A 153 4.11 -6.62 12.97
CA VAL A 153 3.02 -6.09 12.14
C VAL A 153 2.17 -5.12 12.95
N THR A 154 1.86 -3.96 12.37
CA THR A 154 1.09 -2.93 13.10
C THR A 154 -0.41 -3.23 13.07
N LYS A 155 -1.11 -2.96 14.17
CA LYS A 155 -2.59 -2.99 14.21
C LYS A 155 -3.23 -1.99 13.23
N LYS A 156 -2.52 -0.92 12.87
CA LYS A 156 -3.00 0.07 11.90
C LYS A 156 -3.05 -0.54 10.48
N SER A 157 -2.03 -1.31 10.12
CA SER A 157 -1.98 -2.04 8.85
C SER A 157 -3.07 -3.11 8.74
N GLU A 158 -3.45 -3.72 9.87
CA GLU A 158 -4.60 -4.63 9.94
C GLU A 158 -5.93 -3.92 9.76
N LYS A 159 -6.16 -2.85 10.53
CA LYS A 159 -7.39 -2.08 10.47
C LYS A 159 -7.63 -1.51 9.08
N ILE A 160 -6.60 -0.95 8.45
CA ILE A 160 -6.75 -0.34 7.12
C ILE A 160 -7.09 -1.38 6.05
N VAL A 161 -6.54 -2.59 6.11
CA VAL A 161 -6.90 -3.66 5.17
C VAL A 161 -8.38 -3.99 5.28
N GLY A 162 -8.90 -4.17 6.51
CA GLY A 162 -10.32 -4.43 6.73
C GLY A 162 -11.23 -3.28 6.26
N GLU A 163 -10.85 -2.04 6.57
CA GLU A 163 -11.58 -0.84 6.11
C GLU A 163 -11.61 -0.74 4.58
N MET A 164 -10.49 -1.04 3.92
CA MET A 164 -10.42 -1.00 2.46
C MET A 164 -11.18 -2.14 1.81
N GLN A 165 -11.16 -3.35 2.37
CA GLN A 165 -11.98 -4.46 1.88
C GLN A 165 -13.47 -4.09 1.89
N GLN A 166 -13.97 -3.54 3.00
CA GLN A 166 -15.36 -3.06 3.10
C GLN A 166 -15.66 -1.94 2.11
N LEU A 167 -14.74 -0.99 1.94
CA LEU A 167 -14.87 0.05 0.93
C LEU A 167 -15.02 -0.58 -0.45
N LEU A 168 -14.08 -1.45 -0.85
CA LEU A 168 -14.02 -2.10 -2.17
C LEU A 168 -15.27 -2.94 -2.51
N GLU A 169 -15.99 -3.44 -1.51
CA GLU A 169 -17.28 -4.14 -1.68
C GLU A 169 -18.43 -3.20 -2.08
N HIS A 170 -18.28 -1.90 -1.86
CA HIS A 170 -19.32 -0.89 -2.08
C HIS A 170 -19.00 0.10 -3.21
N VAL A 171 -17.85 -0.06 -3.90
CA VAL A 171 -17.38 0.84 -4.97
C VAL A 171 -17.15 0.17 -6.31
#